data_AF-A0A955F3K1-F1
#
_entry.id   AF-A0A955F3K1-F1
#
_cell.length_a   1.000
_cell.length_b   1.000
_cell.length_c   1.000
_cell.angle_alpha   90.00
_cell.angle_beta   90.00
_cell.angle_gamma   90.00
#
_symmetry.space_group_name_H-M   'P 1'
#
loop_
_entity.id
_entity.type
_entity.pdbx_description
1 polymer ?
#
loop_
_entity_poly.entity_id
_entity_poly.type
_entity_poly.pdbx_seq_one_letter_code
_entity_poly.pdbx_strand_id
1 'polypeptide(L)'
;MTRPEELDQALEELPRDLRFAFAPLVKRALGFAVGATLGLGLAIITAYHLAFAPESGSYLWLFRHYFAGYDPESWGGPFVGFLWGMWTGFVMGWFLAAVRNFVVAVWIFVVRTRANLRANRDFLDHI
;
A
#
# COMPACT_ATOMS: atom_id res chain seq x y z
N MET A 1 17.58 -27.39 -8.50
CA MET A 1 17.86 -25.94 -8.52
C MET A 1 17.19 -25.39 -9.76
N THR A 2 15.91 -24.98 -9.67
CA THR A 2 15.13 -24.60 -10.87
C THR A 2 15.70 -23.30 -11.44
N ARG A 3 15.96 -23.26 -12.75
CA ARG A 3 16.46 -22.05 -13.43
C ARG A 3 15.41 -20.94 -13.32
N PRO A 4 15.80 -19.66 -13.24
CA PRO A 4 14.86 -18.54 -13.28
C PRO A 4 13.89 -18.64 -14.47
N GLU A 5 14.36 -19.17 -15.60
CA GLU A 5 13.57 -19.43 -16.82
C GLU A 5 12.41 -20.44 -16.62
N GLU A 6 12.59 -21.48 -15.80
CA GLU A 6 11.53 -22.46 -15.50
C GLU A 6 10.45 -21.86 -14.59
N LEU A 7 10.84 -20.91 -13.74
CA LEU A 7 9.89 -20.18 -12.88
C LEU A 7 9.02 -19.25 -13.72
N ASP A 8 9.61 -18.57 -14.70
CA ASP A 8 8.88 -17.70 -15.62
C ASP A 8 7.88 -18.50 -16.46
N GLN A 9 8.28 -19.69 -16.97
CA GLN A 9 7.38 -20.61 -17.68
C GLN A 9 6.23 -21.12 -16.80
N ALA A 10 6.52 -21.58 -15.59
CA ALA A 10 5.48 -22.05 -14.66
C ALA A 10 4.50 -20.92 -14.28
N LEU A 11 4.97 -19.68 -14.17
CA LEU A 11 4.12 -18.51 -13.95
C LEU A 11 3.27 -18.15 -15.17
N GLU A 12 3.73 -18.48 -16.37
CA GLU A 12 3.03 -18.27 -17.65
C GLU A 12 1.92 -19.29 -17.88
N GLU A 13 2.09 -20.51 -17.38
CA GLU A 13 1.10 -21.58 -17.38
C GLU A 13 -0.02 -21.37 -16.34
N LEU A 14 0.17 -20.48 -15.35
CA LEU A 14 -0.87 -20.16 -14.37
C LEU A 14 -2.04 -19.43 -15.03
N PRO A 15 -3.29 -19.72 -14.59
CA PRO A 15 -4.45 -18.90 -14.95
C PRO A 15 -4.15 -17.43 -14.69
N ARG A 16 -4.53 -16.56 -15.63
CA ARG A 16 -4.25 -15.11 -15.61
C ARG A 16 -4.56 -14.47 -14.26
N ASP A 17 -5.65 -14.90 -13.62
CA ASP A 17 -6.11 -14.37 -12.33
C ASP A 17 -5.13 -14.68 -11.19
N LEU A 18 -4.53 -15.87 -11.18
CA LEU A 18 -3.46 -16.22 -10.22
C LEU A 18 -2.21 -15.37 -10.49
N ARG A 19 -1.85 -15.16 -11.76
CA ARG A 19 -0.66 -14.39 -12.12
C ARG A 19 -0.73 -12.96 -11.58
N PHE A 20 -1.89 -12.31 -11.68
CA PHE A 20 -2.12 -10.99 -11.08
C PHE A 20 -2.19 -11.03 -9.54
N ALA A 21 -2.79 -12.07 -8.96
CA ALA A 21 -2.89 -12.22 -7.52
C ALA A 21 -1.52 -12.38 -6.84
N PHE A 22 -0.50 -12.90 -7.53
CA PHE A 22 0.87 -13.02 -7.01
C PHE A 22 1.83 -11.92 -7.47
N ALA A 23 1.44 -11.09 -8.43
CA ALA A 23 2.26 -9.98 -8.91
C ALA A 23 2.64 -9.03 -7.75
N PRO A 24 3.91 -8.61 -7.63
CA PRO A 24 4.31 -7.63 -6.62
C PRO A 24 3.63 -6.28 -6.85
N LEU A 25 3.10 -5.67 -5.79
CA LEU A 25 2.56 -4.32 -5.86
C LEU A 25 3.69 -3.30 -6.01
N VAL A 26 3.54 -2.35 -6.94
CA VAL A 26 4.47 -1.24 -7.10
C VAL A 26 4.27 -0.25 -5.95
N LYS A 27 5.20 -0.28 -4.98
CA LYS A 27 5.09 0.47 -3.71
C LYS A 27 4.88 1.97 -3.93
N ARG A 28 5.62 2.57 -4.87
CA ARG A 28 5.52 4.00 -5.18
C ARG A 28 4.17 4.35 -5.79
N ALA A 29 3.67 3.53 -6.73
CA ALA A 29 2.40 3.79 -7.40
C ALA A 29 1.23 3.73 -6.40
N LEU A 30 1.19 2.71 -5.53
CA LEU A 30 0.15 2.61 -4.51
C LEU A 30 0.25 3.76 -3.50
N GLY A 31 1.46 4.10 -3.06
CA GLY A 31 1.68 5.27 -2.20
C GLY A 31 1.18 6.56 -2.83
N PHE A 32 1.53 6.85 -4.08
CA PHE A 32 1.06 8.05 -4.77
C PHE A 32 -0.46 8.07 -4.95
N ALA A 33 -1.08 6.95 -5.33
CA ALA A 33 -2.53 6.88 -5.50
C ALA A 33 -3.28 7.14 -4.18
N VAL A 34 -2.87 6.48 -3.10
CA VAL A 34 -3.49 6.64 -1.77
C VAL A 34 -3.22 8.04 -1.23
N GLY A 35 -1.98 8.51 -1.34
CA GLY A 35 -1.58 9.86 -0.94
C GLY A 35 -2.39 10.94 -1.67
N ALA A 36 -2.39 10.93 -3.00
CA ALA A 36 -3.14 11.92 -3.78
C ALA A 36 -4.64 11.89 -3.44
N THR A 37 -5.23 10.71 -3.25
CA THR A 37 -6.65 10.57 -2.90
C THR A 37 -6.95 11.17 -1.52
N LEU A 38 -6.16 10.84 -0.49
CA LEU A 38 -6.36 11.37 0.86
C LEU A 38 -6.02 12.85 0.97
N GLY A 39 -4.96 13.30 0.29
CA GLY A 39 -4.58 14.71 0.19
C GLY A 39 -5.68 15.54 -0.46
N LEU A 40 -6.20 15.11 -1.62
CA LEU A 40 -7.32 15.79 -2.29
C LEU A 40 -8.58 15.77 -1.43
N GLY A 41 -8.92 14.64 -0.81
CA GLY A 41 -10.07 14.54 0.09
C GLY A 41 -9.98 15.55 1.24
N LEU A 42 -8.83 15.63 1.92
CA LEU A 42 -8.62 16.58 3.02
C LEU A 42 -8.67 18.04 2.55
N ALA A 43 -8.08 18.33 1.38
CA ALA A 43 -8.13 19.67 0.79
C ALA A 43 -9.56 20.10 0.46
N ILE A 44 -10.36 19.20 -0.15
CA ILE A 44 -11.77 19.45 -0.49
C ILE A 44 -12.58 19.70 0.78
N ILE A 45 -12.44 18.85 1.81
CA ILE A 45 -13.15 19.01 3.08
C ILE A 45 -12.76 20.33 3.76
N THR A 46 -11.47 20.69 3.75
CA THR A 46 -10.99 21.96 4.33
C THR A 46 -11.50 23.17 3.55
N ALA A 47 -11.49 23.11 2.22
CA ALA A 47 -12.02 24.18 1.37
C ALA A 47 -13.53 24.35 1.53
N TYR A 48 -14.27 23.24 1.65
CA TYR A 48 -15.69 23.26 1.97
C TYR A 48 -15.96 23.92 3.33
N HIS A 49 -15.17 23.57 4.35
CA HIS A 49 -15.28 24.19 5.67
C HIS A 49 -15.06 25.71 5.61
N LEU A 50 -14.03 26.15 4.87
CA LEU A 50 -13.73 27.57 4.69
C LEU A 50 -14.84 28.33 3.92
N ALA A 51 -15.44 27.71 2.90
CA ALA A 51 -16.44 28.35 2.04
C ALA A 51 -17.81 28.50 2.71
N PHE A 52 -18.22 27.53 3.53
CA PHE A 52 -19.57 27.47 4.10
C PHE A 52 -19.65 27.77 5.60
N ALA A 53 -18.50 27.93 6.27
CA ALA A 53 -18.39 28.23 7.70
C ALA A 53 -19.45 27.52 8.57
N PRO A 54 -19.55 26.18 8.50
CA PRO A 54 -20.62 25.45 9.18
C PRO A 54 -20.54 25.70 10.70
N GLU A 55 -21.63 26.21 11.28
CA GLU A 55 -21.74 26.56 12.71
C GLU A 55 -21.60 25.36 13.66
N SER A 56 -21.68 24.12 13.16
CA SER A 56 -21.60 22.90 13.95
C SER A 56 -20.21 22.25 13.90
N GLY A 57 -19.43 22.45 14.97
CA GLY A 57 -18.49 21.47 15.53
C GLY A 57 -17.58 20.75 14.52
N SER A 58 -16.91 21.48 13.64
CA SER A 58 -15.95 20.87 12.72
C SER A 58 -14.78 20.26 13.48
N TYR A 59 -14.66 18.93 13.49
CA TYR A 59 -13.51 18.23 14.08
C TYR A 59 -12.18 18.51 13.35
N LEU A 60 -12.17 19.34 12.30
CA LEU A 60 -10.95 19.73 11.59
C LEU A 60 -9.96 20.45 12.49
N TRP A 61 -10.42 21.11 13.56
CA TRP A 61 -9.53 21.71 14.55
C TRP A 61 -8.56 20.68 15.17
N LEU A 62 -8.94 19.40 15.20
CA LEU A 62 -8.10 18.34 15.74
C LEU A 62 -6.86 18.11 14.87
N PHE A 63 -6.98 18.25 13.54
CA PHE A 63 -5.84 18.10 12.63
C PHE A 63 -4.76 19.17 12.86
N ARG A 64 -5.11 20.35 13.38
CA ARG A 64 -4.12 21.38 13.76
C ARG A 64 -3.11 20.88 14.80
N HIS A 65 -3.47 19.88 15.60
CA HIS A 65 -2.58 19.28 16.60
C HIS A 65 -1.62 18.24 16.02
N TYR A 66 -1.99 17.61 14.90
CA TYR A 66 -1.20 16.55 14.26
C TYR A 66 -0.39 17.06 13.06
N PHE A 67 -0.90 18.08 12.37
CA PHE A 67 -0.32 18.62 11.15
C PHE A 67 0.24 20.01 11.41
N ALA A 68 1.58 20.10 11.46
CA ALA A 68 2.26 21.37 11.67
C ALA A 68 1.91 22.36 10.56
N GLY A 69 1.49 23.57 10.95
CA GLY A 69 1.08 24.64 10.03
C GLY A 69 -0.31 24.46 9.42
N TYR A 70 -1.05 23.41 9.77
CA TYR A 70 -2.42 23.24 9.31
C TYR A 70 -3.37 24.12 10.12
N ASP A 71 -4.02 25.06 9.44
CA ASP A 71 -5.08 25.88 10.00
C ASP A 71 -6.30 25.83 9.08
N PRO A 72 -7.41 25.18 9.50
CA PRO A 72 -8.60 25.03 8.66
C PRO A 72 -9.34 26.36 8.40
N GLU A 73 -9.11 27.39 9.21
CA GLU A 73 -9.72 28.72 9.04
C GLU A 73 -8.90 29.63 8.11
N SER A 74 -7.68 29.23 7.77
CA SER A 74 -6.80 29.96 6.87
C SER A 74 -7.02 29.57 5.41
N TRP A 75 -6.89 30.53 4.50
CA TRP A 75 -6.85 30.29 3.05
C TRP A 75 -5.73 29.33 2.62
N GLY A 76 -4.64 29.23 3.41
CA GLY A 76 -3.57 28.26 3.18
C GLY A 76 -3.89 26.84 3.68
N GLY A 77 -4.92 26.68 4.51
CA GLY A 77 -5.34 25.44 5.15
C GLY A 77 -5.56 24.28 4.17
N PRO A 78 -6.34 24.46 3.09
CA PRO A 78 -6.57 23.39 2.11
C PRO A 78 -5.28 22.89 1.44
N PHE A 79 -4.33 23.79 1.16
CA PHE A 79 -3.05 23.42 0.55
C PHE A 79 -2.15 22.67 1.54
N VAL A 80 -2.05 23.15 2.79
CA VAL A 80 -1.29 22.45 3.83
C VAL A 80 -1.92 21.09 4.15
N GLY A 81 -3.26 21.02 4.18
CA GLY A 81 -4.02 19.78 4.31
C GLY A 81 -3.75 18.81 3.17
N PHE A 82 -3.69 19.29 1.92
CA PHE A 82 -3.30 18.48 0.77
C PHE A 82 -1.93 17.85 0.97
N LEU A 83 -0.92 18.64 1.35
CA LEU A 83 0.46 18.15 1.52
C LEU A 83 0.56 17.11 2.64
N TRP A 84 -0.07 17.36 3.79
CA TRP A 84 -0.08 16.42 4.91
C TRP A 84 -0.87 15.15 4.59
N GLY A 85 -2.05 15.27 4.00
CA GLY A 85 -2.85 14.12 3.56
C GLY A 85 -2.15 13.30 2.48
N MET A 86 -1.45 13.96 1.56
CA MET A 86 -0.63 13.31 0.54
C MET A 86 0.55 12.56 1.16
N TRP A 87 1.28 13.19 2.07
CA TRP A 87 2.44 12.57 2.69
C TRP A 87 2.05 11.38 3.57
N THR A 88 1.09 11.58 4.48
CA THR A 88 0.62 10.51 5.37
C THR A 88 -0.01 9.36 4.59
N GLY A 89 -0.86 9.67 3.61
CA GLY A 89 -1.45 8.68 2.72
C GLY A 89 -0.41 7.94 1.87
N PHE A 90 0.63 8.64 1.41
CA PHE A 90 1.75 8.02 0.69
C PHE A 90 2.47 7.00 1.56
N VAL A 91 2.81 7.37 2.80
CA VAL A 91 3.47 6.47 3.74
C VAL A 91 2.60 5.25 4.02
N MET A 92 1.30 5.44 4.27
CA MET A 92 0.35 4.33 4.48
C MET A 92 0.25 3.40 3.28
N GLY A 93 0.07 3.94 2.06
CA GLY A 93 -0.04 3.15 0.84
C GLY A 93 1.27 2.43 0.48
N TRP A 94 2.41 3.10 0.65
CA TRP A 94 3.72 2.50 0.46
C TRP A 94 3.96 1.35 1.43
N PHE A 95 3.62 1.56 2.71
CA PHE A 95 3.79 0.55 3.76
C PHE A 95 2.89 -0.65 3.51
N LEU A 96 1.63 -0.44 3.13
CA LEU A 96 0.70 -1.52 2.77
C LEU A 96 1.24 -2.39 1.62
N ALA A 97 1.75 -1.76 0.55
CA ALA A 97 2.39 -2.49 -0.54
C ALA A 97 3.62 -3.27 -0.08
N ALA A 98 4.44 -2.68 0.81
CA ALA A 98 5.62 -3.33 1.35
C ALA A 98 5.27 -4.57 2.19
N VAL A 99 4.31 -4.45 3.12
CA VAL A 99 3.84 -5.56 3.96
C VAL A 99 3.21 -6.66 3.11
N ARG A 100 2.35 -6.31 2.16
CA ARG A 100 1.72 -7.28 1.25
C ARG A 100 2.80 -8.06 0.49
N ASN A 101 3.75 -7.37 -0.13
CA ASN A 101 4.81 -8.02 -0.89
C ASN A 101 5.69 -8.91 0.00
N PHE A 102 5.96 -8.49 1.24
CA PHE A 102 6.70 -9.29 2.21
C PHE A 102 5.95 -10.58 2.57
N VAL A 103 4.66 -10.48 2.91
CA VAL A 103 3.82 -11.64 3.25
C VAL A 103 3.77 -12.66 2.10
N VAL A 104 3.57 -12.19 0.87
CA VAL A 104 3.56 -13.06 -0.33
C VAL A 104 4.93 -13.73 -0.53
N ALA A 105 6.03 -13.00 -0.40
CA ALA A 105 7.37 -13.56 -0.53
C ALA A 105 7.66 -14.63 0.54
N VAL A 106 7.30 -14.38 1.81
CA VAL A 106 7.45 -15.36 2.89
C VAL A 106 6.59 -16.60 2.62
N TRP A 107 5.35 -16.43 2.16
CA TRP A 107 4.48 -17.57 1.85
C TRP A 107 5.07 -18.45 0.74
N ILE A 108 5.53 -17.85 -0.36
CA ILE A 108 6.20 -18.57 -1.46
C ILE A 108 7.45 -19.30 -0.94
N PHE A 109 8.25 -18.64 -0.09
CA PHE A 109 9.45 -19.25 0.50
C PHE A 109 9.13 -20.47 1.37
N VAL A 110 8.07 -20.40 2.19
CA VAL A 110 7.63 -21.51 3.05
C VAL A 110 7.13 -22.68 2.20
N VAL A 111 6.32 -22.42 1.18
CA VAL A 111 5.82 -23.46 0.26
C VAL A 111 6.98 -24.15 -0.47
N ARG A 112 7.93 -23.37 -0.99
CA ARG A 112 9.12 -23.91 -1.68
C ARG A 112 9.99 -24.75 -0.76
N THR A 113 10.24 -24.28 0.46
CA THR A 113 11.04 -25.01 1.45
C THR A 113 10.40 -26.34 1.81
N ARG A 114 9.07 -26.37 2.00
CA ARG A 114 8.32 -27.60 2.27
C ARG A 114 8.36 -28.58 1.10
N ALA A 115 8.28 -28.09 -0.14
CA ALA A 115 8.37 -28.92 -1.34
C ALA A 115 9.75 -29.57 -1.48
N ASN A 116 10.83 -28.81 -1.27
CA ASN A 116 12.20 -29.34 -1.31
C ASN A 116 12.47 -30.41 -0.24
N LEU A 117 11.93 -30.24 0.97
CA LEU A 117 12.06 -31.24 2.03
C LEU A 117 11.35 -32.55 1.71
N ARG A 118 10.19 -32.50 1.05
CA ARG A 118 9.48 -33.70 0.61
C ARG A 118 10.24 -34.45 -0.47
N ALA A 119 10.80 -33.74 -1.44
CA ALA A 119 11.59 -34.34 -2.52
C ALA A 119 12.87 -35.02 -2.00
N ASN A 120 13.56 -34.41 -1.03
CA ASN A 120 14.74 -35.03 -0.42
C ASN A 120 14.40 -36.26 0.43
N ARG A 121 13.25 -36.27 1.12
CA ARG A 121 12.83 -37.44 1.90
C ARG A 121 12.53 -38.63 0.98
N ASP A 122 11.82 -38.39 -0.12
CA ASP A 122 11.49 -39.42 -1.11
C ASP A 122 12.75 -40.07 -1.71
N PHE A 123 13.81 -39.29 -1.98
CA PHE A 123 15.09 -39.83 -2.46
C PHE A 123 15.75 -40.79 -1.46
N LEU A 124 15.68 -40.50 -0.16
CA LEU A 124 16.31 -41.33 0.88
C LEU A 124 15.56 -42.63 1.14
N ASP A 125 14.26 -42.70 0.81
CA ASP A 125 13.45 -43.92 0.96
C ASP A 125 13.75 -44.96 -0.16
N HIS A 126 14.51 -44.60 -1.20
CA HIS A 126 14.80 -45.44 -2.37
C HIS A 126 16.23 -46.03 -2.41
N ILE A 127 17.05 -45.82 -1.38
CA ILE A 127 18.43 -46.35 -1.23
C ILE A 127 18.56 -47.12 0.07
#